data_AF-X6CKA3-F1
#
_entry.id   AF-X6CKA3-F1
#
_cell.length_a   1.000
_cell.length_b   1.000
_cell.length_c   1.000
_cell.angle_alpha   90.00
_cell.angle_beta   90.00
_cell.angle_gamma   90.00
#
_symmetry.space_group_name_H-M   'P 1'
#
loop_
_entity.id
_entity.type
_entity.pdbx_description
1 polymer ?
#
loop_
_entity_poly.entity_id
_entity_poly.type
_entity_poly.pdbx_seq_one_letter_code
_entity_poly.pdbx_strand_id
1 'polypeptide(L)'
;MSFEHLGRRYEIYMQSDVHRDGMALELMDETEHPYVLVLEVFYADADGKLTLTAHREAVPLELVERVTSQAKLRLPPSNIR
;
A
#
# COMPACT_ATOMS: atom_id res chain seq x y z
N MET A 1 5.59 -2.85 7.69
CA MET A 1 4.87 -2.80 8.99
C MET A 1 3.84 -3.92 9.04
N SER A 2 3.93 -4.84 10.00
CA SER A 2 2.94 -5.91 10.21
C SER A 2 1.83 -5.51 11.15
N PHE A 3 0.66 -6.11 10.97
CA PHE A 3 -0.45 -6.05 11.92
C PHE A 3 -1.44 -7.19 11.71
N GLU A 4 -2.23 -7.49 12.75
CA GLU A 4 -3.35 -8.42 12.65
C GLU A 4 -4.68 -7.68 12.46
N HIS A 5 -5.59 -8.28 11.71
CA HIS A 5 -6.96 -7.82 11.56
C HIS A 5 -7.88 -9.01 11.26
N LEU A 6 -8.91 -9.22 12.09
CA LEU A 6 -9.88 -10.31 11.96
C LEU A 6 -9.24 -11.71 11.81
N GLY A 7 -8.21 -11.99 12.60
CA GLY A 7 -7.50 -13.29 12.58
C GLY A 7 -6.59 -13.51 11.38
N ARG A 8 -6.39 -12.49 10.53
CA ARG A 8 -5.42 -12.49 9.43
C ARG A 8 -4.23 -11.61 9.76
N ARG A 9 -3.05 -12.01 9.29
CA ARG A 9 -1.80 -11.26 9.42
C ARG A 9 -1.51 -10.53 8.11
N TYR A 10 -1.31 -9.23 8.20
CA TYR A 10 -0.98 -8.40 7.05
C TYR A 10 0.36 -7.69 7.24
N GLU A 11 1.03 -7.40 6.14
CA GLU A 11 2.29 -6.65 6.10
C GLU A 11 2.23 -5.57 5.02
N ILE A 12 2.66 -4.36 5.37
CA ILE A 12 2.79 -3.24 4.41
C ILE A 12 4.25 -3.13 3.97
N TYR A 13 4.47 -3.29 2.68
CA TYR A 13 5.73 -3.08 2.00
C TYR A 13 5.74 -1.74 1.28
N MET A 14 6.91 -1.10 1.24
CA MET A 14 7.11 0.13 0.46
C MET A 14 8.13 -0.18 -0.63
N GLN A 15 7.79 0.18 -1.86
CA GLN A 15 8.59 -0.17 -3.03
C GLN A 15 8.76 1.05 -3.92
N SER A 16 9.94 1.19 -4.51
CA SER A 16 10.16 2.11 -5.63
C SER A 16 9.76 1.41 -6.92
N ASP A 17 8.94 2.08 -7.73
CA ASP A 17 8.55 1.60 -9.04
C ASP A 17 9.22 2.45 -10.11
N VAL A 18 10.37 1.97 -10.58
CA VAL A 18 11.17 2.65 -11.63
C VAL A 18 10.45 2.65 -12.98
N HIS A 19 9.54 1.71 -13.24
CA HIS A 19 8.84 1.63 -14.53
C HIS A 19 7.69 2.64 -14.61
N ARG A 20 6.99 2.86 -13.48
CA ARG A 20 5.90 3.84 -13.37
C ARG A 20 6.38 5.21 -12.87
N ASP A 21 7.67 5.36 -12.58
CA ASP A 21 8.30 6.57 -12.04
C ASP A 21 7.59 7.08 -10.77
N GLY A 22 7.70 6.29 -9.71
CA GLY A 22 7.08 6.65 -8.44
C GLY A 22 7.31 5.63 -7.32
N MET A 23 6.45 5.70 -6.30
CA MET A 23 6.54 4.91 -5.08
C MET A 23 5.21 4.21 -4.77
N ALA A 24 5.26 2.98 -4.29
CA ALA A 24 4.09 2.20 -3.90
C ALA A 24 4.13 1.76 -2.44
N LEU A 25 2.96 1.70 -1.80
CA LEU A 25 2.71 0.85 -0.64
C LEU A 25 1.85 -0.34 -1.05
N GLU A 26 2.35 -1.54 -0.79
CA GLU A 26 1.65 -2.81 -1.04
C GLU A 26 1.22 -3.42 0.30
N LEU A 27 -0.05 -3.81 0.42
CA LEU A 27 -0.54 -4.60 1.53
C LEU A 27 -0.61 -6.07 1.11
N MET A 28 0.15 -6.90 1.81
CA MET A 28 0.15 -8.35 1.63
C MET A 28 -0.63 -9.02 2.77
N ASP A 29 -1.49 -9.98 2.44
CA ASP A 29 -2.00 -10.98 3.38
C ASP A 29 -0.95 -12.09 3.49
N GLU A 30 -0.36 -12.21 4.67
CA GLU A 30 0.69 -13.17 5.01
C GLU A 30 0.21 -14.22 6.02
N THR A 31 -1.11 -14.43 6.08
CA THR A 31 -1.71 -15.44 6.95
C THR A 31 -1.28 -16.85 6.54
N GLU A 32 -1.28 -17.13 5.24
CA GLU A 32 -0.92 -18.43 4.66
C GLU A 32 -0.03 -18.22 3.42
N HIS A 33 0.73 -19.27 3.06
CA HIS A 33 1.51 -19.26 1.82
C HIS A 33 0.70 -19.86 0.65
N PRO A 34 0.81 -19.29 -0.57
CA PRO A 34 1.61 -18.11 -0.90
C PRO A 34 0.97 -16.81 -0.37
N TYR A 35 1.80 -15.82 -0.05
CA TYR A 35 1.31 -14.50 0.35
C TYR A 35 0.56 -13.83 -0.80
N VAL A 36 -0.48 -13.08 -0.46
CA VAL A 36 -1.41 -12.54 -1.45
C VAL A 36 -1.42 -11.02 -1.39
N LEU A 37 -1.21 -10.36 -2.53
CA LEU A 37 -1.39 -8.92 -2.64
C LEU A 37 -2.88 -8.57 -2.50
N VAL A 38 -3.19 -7.72 -1.53
CA VAL A 38 -4.56 -7.29 -1.22
C VAL A 38 -4.87 -5.96 -1.88
N LEU A 39 -4.00 -4.97 -1.67
CA LEU A 39 -4.15 -3.64 -2.26
C LEU A 39 -2.80 -2.96 -2.44
N GLU A 40 -2.73 -2.07 -3.41
CA GLU A 40 -1.61 -1.19 -3.70
C GLU A 40 -2.09 0.26 -3.63
N VAL A 41 -1.28 1.14 -3.03
CA VAL A 41 -1.42 2.58 -3.21
C VAL A 41 -0.14 3.10 -3.86
N PHE A 42 -0.27 3.71 -5.03
CA PHE A 42 0.84 4.22 -5.83
C PHE A 42 0.82 5.75 -5.88
N TYR A 43 1.98 6.38 -5.68
CA TYR A 43 2.24 7.79 -5.90
C TYR A 43 3.07 7.97 -7.17
N ALA A 44 2.58 8.76 -8.12
CA ALA A 44 3.29 9.09 -9.35
C ALA A 44 4.11 10.37 -9.19
N ASP A 45 5.41 10.32 -9.46
CA ASP A 45 6.28 11.52 -9.32
C ASP A 45 5.96 12.58 -10.38
N ALA A 46 5.51 12.14 -11.56
CA ALA A 46 5.21 13.02 -12.69
C ALA A 46 4.10 14.05 -12.43
N ASP A 47 3.07 13.70 -11.66
CA ASP A 47 1.92 14.58 -11.40
C ASP A 47 1.44 14.62 -9.94
N GLY A 48 2.14 13.90 -9.05
CA GLY A 48 1.86 13.87 -7.62
C GLY A 48 0.56 13.18 -7.22
N LYS A 49 -0.07 12.42 -8.12
CA LYS A 49 -1.34 11.73 -7.82
C LYS A 49 -1.11 10.44 -7.06
N LEU A 50 -2.04 10.17 -6.13
CA LEU A 50 -2.19 8.88 -5.47
C LEU A 50 -3.31 8.08 -6.12
N THR A 51 -3.02 6.84 -6.49
CA THR A 51 -4.01 5.87 -6.99
C THR A 51 -4.05 4.66 -6.08
N LEU A 52 -5.25 4.16 -5.79
CA LEU A 52 -5.44 2.90 -5.07
C LEU A 52 -5.93 1.83 -6.05
N THR A 53 -5.33 0.66 -5.99
CA THR A 53 -5.76 -0.54 -6.71
C THR A 53 -6.03 -1.65 -5.70
N ALA A 54 -7.25 -2.19 -5.70
CA ALA A 54 -7.58 -3.39 -4.94
C ALA A 54 -7.38 -4.62 -5.84
N HIS A 55 -6.64 -5.61 -5.33
CA HIS A 55 -6.36 -6.87 -6.04
C HIS A 55 -7.26 -8.01 -5.54
N ARG A 56 -8.09 -7.73 -4.54
CA ARG A 56 -9.12 -8.64 -4.03
C ARG A 56 -10.46 -7.94 -3.96
N GLU A 57 -11.52 -8.73 -4.08
CA GLU A 57 -12.87 -8.26 -3.81
C GLU A 57 -13.11 -8.11 -2.31
N ALA A 58 -14.04 -7.23 -1.94
CA ALA A 58 -14.50 -7.04 -0.56
C ALA A 58 -13.36 -6.79 0.46
N VAL A 59 -12.33 -6.02 0.07
CA VAL A 59 -11.29 -5.57 1.02
C VAL A 59 -11.94 -4.77 2.15
N PRO A 60 -11.73 -5.14 3.43
CA PRO A 60 -12.28 -4.38 4.56
C PRO A 60 -11.86 -2.91 4.51
N LEU A 61 -12.81 -2.02 4.78
CA LEU A 61 -12.60 -0.58 4.68
C LEU A 61 -11.48 -0.11 5.61
N GLU A 62 -11.35 -0.73 6.78
CA GLU A 62 -10.31 -0.44 7.78
C GLU A 62 -8.89 -0.69 7.23
N LEU A 63 -8.73 -1.68 6.34
CA LEU A 63 -7.45 -1.95 5.68
C LEU A 63 -7.15 -0.87 4.63
N VAL A 64 -8.16 -0.49 3.85
CA VAL A 64 -8.06 0.59 2.86
C VAL A 64 -7.68 1.91 3.54
N GLU A 65 -8.38 2.28 4.60
CA GLU A 65 -8.12 3.52 5.37
C GLU A 65 -6.73 3.51 5.99
N ARG A 66 -6.30 2.39 6.57
CA ARG A 66 -4.97 2.27 7.18
C ARG A 66 -3.88 2.48 6.14
N VAL A 67 -3.93 1.79 5.01
CA VAL A 67 -2.88 1.88 3.99
C VAL A 67 -2.89 3.22 3.28
N THR A 68 -4.07 3.75 2.94
CA THR A 68 -4.16 5.09 2.31
C THR A 68 -3.68 6.20 3.23
N SER A 69 -3.93 6.10 4.54
CA SER A 69 -3.39 7.05 5.52
C SER A 69 -1.87 6.99 5.59
N GLN A 70 -1.29 5.78 5.60
CA GLN A 70 0.16 5.59 5.54
C GLN A 70 0.76 6.11 4.23
N ALA A 71 0.11 5.83 3.09
CA ALA A 71 0.57 6.22 1.78
C ALA A 71 0.64 7.74 1.62
N LYS A 72 -0.41 8.46 2.06
CA LYS A 72 -0.46 9.93 2.06
C LYS A 72 0.68 10.57 2.86
N LEU A 73 1.15 9.90 3.90
CA LEU A 73 2.24 10.40 4.76
C LEU A 73 3.63 10.02 4.26
N ARG A 74 3.76 8.88 3.57
CA ARG A 74 5.07 8.25 3.32
C ARG A 74 5.52 8.23 1.87
N LEU A 75 4.58 8.27 0.92
CA LEU A 75 4.91 8.17 -0.51
C LEU A 75 5.29 9.51 -1.15
N PRO A 76 4.59 10.63 -0.87
CA PRO A 76 5.04 11.91 -1.40
C PRO A 76 6.45 12.23 -0.92
N PRO A 77 7.29 12.85 -1.76
CA PRO A 77 8.63 13.23 -1.37
C PRO A 77 8.57 14.19 -0.18
N SER A 78 9.31 13.88 0.88
CA SER A 78 9.52 14.80 1.99
C SER A 78 10.21 16.04 1.43
N ASN A 79 9.60 17.22 1.52
CA ASN A 79 10.26 18.50 1.26
C ASN A 79 11.36 18.73 2.31
N ILE A 80 12.48 18.02 2.20
CA ILE A 80 13.71 18.34 2.91
C ILE A 80 14.38 19.41 2.04
N ARG A 81 14.07 20.67 2.36
CA ARG A 81 14.87 21.83 1.93
C ARG A 81 16.12 21.94 2.78
#